data_AF-A0A5C8DIG3-F1
#
_entry.id   AF-A0A5C8DIG3-F1
#
_cell.length_a   1.000
_cell.length_b   1.000
_cell.length_c   1.000
_cell.angle_alpha   90.00
_cell.angle_beta   90.00
_cell.angle_gamma   90.00
#
_symmetry.space_group_name_H-M   'P 1'
#
loop_
_entity.id
_entity.type
_entity.pdbx_description
1 polymer ?
#
loop_
_entity_poly.entity_id
_entity_poly.type
_entity_poly.pdbx_seq_one_letter_code
_entity_poly.pdbx_strand_id
1 'polypeptide(L)' 'MNGVSGLTASDIISRLGLQPHPEGGHYRETFRDARTIEGGRAASTAIY' A
#
# COMPACT_ATOMS: atom_id res chain seq x y z
N MET A 1 -26.12 17.71 -3.85
CA MET A 1 -24.94 17.60 -4.73
C MET A 1 -23.69 17.68 -3.86
N ASN A 2 -22.58 17.09 -4.32
CA ASN A 2 -21.22 17.03 -3.74
C ASN A 2 -20.90 15.85 -2.82
N GLY A 3 -20.92 14.66 -3.40
CA GLY A 3 -20.48 13.43 -2.76
C GLY A 3 -19.25 12.77 -3.38
N VAL A 4 -18.36 13.49 -4.09
CA VAL A 4 -16.98 13.05 -4.43
C VAL A 4 -16.09 14.27 -4.73
N SER A 5 -16.08 15.27 -3.85
CA SER A 5 -15.03 16.32 -3.86
C SER A 5 -14.08 16.00 -2.71
N GLY A 6 -13.53 14.79 -2.70
CA GLY A 6 -13.14 14.13 -1.44
C GLY A 6 -11.78 13.46 -1.52
N LEU A 7 -10.88 13.96 -0.67
CA LEU A 7 -9.50 13.53 -0.41
C LEU A 7 -8.49 13.86 -1.52
N THR A 8 -7.51 14.68 -1.16
CA THR A 8 -6.30 14.88 -1.97
C THR A 8 -5.40 13.65 -1.90
N ALA A 9 -4.43 13.54 -2.81
CA ALA A 9 -3.40 12.52 -2.72
C ALA A 9 -2.64 12.58 -1.38
N SER A 10 -2.37 13.78 -0.85
CA SER A 10 -1.72 13.95 0.45
C SER A 10 -2.58 13.42 1.60
N ASP A 11 -3.90 13.63 1.55
CA ASP A 11 -4.83 13.07 2.52
C ASP A 11 -4.81 11.53 2.48
N ILE A 12 -4.78 10.94 1.29
CA ILE A 12 -4.71 9.49 1.11
C ILE A 12 -3.39 8.93 1.65
N ILE A 13 -2.26 9.54 1.28
CA ILE A 13 -0.92 9.14 1.75
C ILE A 13 -0.86 9.18 3.27
N SER A 14 -1.34 10.26 3.90
CA SER A 14 -1.33 10.43 5.34
C SER A 14 -2.25 9.42 6.04
N ARG A 15 -3.49 9.26 5.57
CA ARG A 15 -4.47 8.31 6.15
C ARG A 15 -4.03 6.86 6.04
N LEU A 16 -3.43 6.49 4.91
CA LEU A 16 -2.93 5.13 4.67
C LEU A 16 -1.50 4.92 5.18
N GLY A 17 -0.83 5.96 5.69
CA GLY A 17 0.55 5.88 6.17
C GLY A 17 1.54 5.40 5.10
N LEU A 18 1.37 5.84 3.85
CA LEU A 18 2.23 5.43 2.74
C LEU A 18 3.59 6.13 2.83
N GLN A 19 4.64 5.43 2.42
CA GLN A 19 6.02 5.89 2.41
C GLN A 19 6.54 6.02 0.97
N PRO A 20 7.51 6.91 0.68
CA PRO A 20 8.10 7.00 -0.64
C PRO A 20 8.71 5.66 -1.10
N HIS A 21 8.40 5.23 -2.33
CA HIS A 21 9.01 4.04 -2.94
C HIS A 21 10.29 4.45 -3.70
N PRO A 22 11.38 3.67 -3.65
CA PRO A 22 12.64 3.98 -4.35
C PRO A 22 12.48 4.14 -5.87
N GLU A 23 11.47 3.51 -6.46
CA GLU A 23 11.15 3.61 -7.90
C GLU A 23 10.24 4.81 -8.24
N GLY A 24 9.84 5.60 -7.23
CA GLY A 24 8.86 6.68 -7.34
C GLY A 24 7.46 6.26 -6.90
N GLY A 25 6.64 7.23 -6.49
CA GLY A 25 5.32 6.99 -5.87
C GLY A 25 5.38 6.77 -4.36
N HIS A 26 4.26 6.36 -3.77
CA HIS A 26 4.14 6.05 -2.34
C HIS A 26 3.53 4.67 -2.18
N TYR A 27 4.01 3.90 -1.20
CA TYR A 27 3.53 2.55 -0.94
C TYR A 27 3.54 2.19 0.54
N ARG A 28 2.85 1.11 0.89
CA ARG A 28 3.03 0.39 2.15
C ARG A 28 2.57 -1.05 1.98
N GLU A 29 3.34 -2.01 2.46
CA GLU A 29 2.89 -3.40 2.55
C GLU A 29 1.76 -3.52 3.58
N THR A 30 0.60 -4.00 3.14
CA THR A 30 -0.61 -4.17 3.97
C THR A 30 -0.92 -5.62 4.26
N PHE A 31 -0.34 -6.53 3.49
CA PHE A 31 -0.50 -7.95 3.66
C PHE A 31 0.77 -8.69 3.23
N ARG A 32 1.12 -9.69 4.04
CA ARG A 32 2.12 -10.70 3.75
C ARG A 32 1.56 -12.03 4.20
N ASP A 33 1.46 -12.97 3.25
CA ASP A 33 0.95 -14.30 3.55
C ASP A 33 1.85 -15.00 4.56
N ALA A 34 1.24 -15.61 5.58
CA ALA A 34 1.95 -16.44 6.55
C ALA A 34 2.46 -17.75 5.92
N ARG A 35 1.81 -18.21 4.84
CA ARG A 35 2.30 -19.34 4.06
C ARG A 35 3.52 -18.93 3.24
N THR A 36 4.59 -19.70 3.35
CA THR A 36 5.78 -19.57 2.51
C THR A 36 5.80 -20.61 1.39
N ILE A 37 6.39 -20.25 0.26
CA ILE A 37 6.77 -21.17 -0.82
C ILE A 37 8.26 -21.53 -0.72
N GLU A 38 8.77 -22.32 -1.66
CA GLU A 38 10.17 -22.70 -1.72
C GLU A 38 11.10 -21.47 -1.68
N GLY A 39 12.18 -21.57 -0.91
CA GLY A 39 13.10 -20.45 -0.67
C GLY A 39 12.62 -19.44 0.37
N GLY A 40 11.54 -19.72 1.11
CA GLY A 40 11.10 -18.89 2.24
C GLY A 40 10.36 -17.61 1.83
N ARG A 41 10.05 -17.44 0.55
CA ARG A 41 9.26 -16.30 0.07
C ARG A 41 7.79 -16.47 0.50
N ALA A 42 7.13 -15.39 0.91
CA ALA A 42 5.69 -15.40 1.14
C ALA A 42 4.93 -15.78 -0.15
N ALA A 43 3.88 -16.58 -0.02
CA ALA A 43 3.08 -17.03 -1.17
C ALA A 43 2.40 -15.85 -1.91
N SER A 44 2.09 -14.77 -1.19
CA SER A 44 1.63 -13.51 -1.76
C SER A 44 1.92 -12.32 -0.84
N THR A 45 1.93 -11.13 -1.42
CA THR A 45 2.06 -9.83 -0.74
C THR A 45 1.17 -8.82 -1.43
N ALA A 46 0.68 -7.82 -0.70
CA ALA A 46 -0.07 -6.70 -1.28
C ALA A 46 0.43 -5.36 -0.71
N ILE A 47 0.42 -4.35 -1.58
CA ILE A 47 0.74 -2.96 -1.24
C ILE A 47 -0.42 -2.05 -1.67
N TYR A 48 -0.47 -0.84 -1.09
CA TYR A 48 -1.08 0.31 -1.75
C TYR A 48 -0.06 1.04 -2.62
#